data_AF-A0A3D4NZC2-F1
#
_entry.id   AF-A0A3D4NZC2-F1
#
_cell.length_a   1.000
_cell.length_b   1.000
_cell.length_c   1.000
_cell.angle_alpha   90.00
_cell.angle_beta   90.00
_cell.angle_gamma   90.00
#
_symmetry.space_group_name_H-M   'P 1'
#
loop_
_entity.id
_entity.type
_entity.pdbx_description
1 polymer ?
#
loop_
_entity_poly.entity_id
_entity_poly.type
_entity_poly.pdbx_seq_one_letter_code
_entity_poly.pdbx_strand_id
1 'polypeptide(L)'
;MKGEGEARKKLLTVRVHPGSRKAKVEKLGEGEYRVHVLAPPEKGEANREVVAALADHFDLPPSRLRIVRGERSRIKLVALEPRG
;
A
#
# COMPACT_ATOMS: atom_id res chain seq x y z
N MET A 1 -27.64 15.12 -7.85
CA MET A 1 -27.27 14.63 -6.50
C MET A 1 -26.60 13.27 -6.70
N LYS A 2 -25.27 13.20 -6.62
CA LYS A 2 -24.52 11.95 -6.86
C LYS A 2 -24.40 11.24 -5.51
N GLY A 3 -24.98 10.05 -5.42
CA GLY A 3 -25.09 9.27 -4.20
C GLY A 3 -23.75 9.09 -3.50
N GLU A 4 -23.75 9.53 -2.24
CA GLU A 4 -22.90 9.03 -1.17
C GLU A 4 -23.13 7.51 -1.07
N GLY A 5 -22.08 6.70 -1.29
CA GLY A 5 -22.25 5.25 -1.23
C GLY A 5 -21.21 4.45 -2.00
N GLU A 6 -19.92 4.68 -1.75
CA GLU A 6 -18.94 3.64 -2.09
C GLU A 6 -17.81 3.59 -1.08
N ALA A 7 -18.16 3.31 0.18
CA ALA A 7 -17.27 2.69 1.16
C ALA A 7 -16.93 1.24 0.76
N ARG A 8 -16.59 1.00 -0.51
CA ARG A 8 -16.14 -0.31 -0.96
C ARG A 8 -14.65 -0.39 -0.71
N LYS A 9 -14.27 -1.36 0.12
CA LYS A 9 -12.91 -1.82 0.28
C LYS A 9 -12.28 -2.05 -1.09
N LYS A 10 -11.17 -1.36 -1.38
CA LYS A 10 -10.43 -1.49 -2.63
C LYS A 10 -9.22 -2.40 -2.44
N LEU A 11 -8.90 -3.19 -3.44
CA LEU A 11 -7.69 -4.01 -3.45
C LEU A 11 -6.65 -3.35 -4.32
N LEU A 12 -5.45 -3.17 -3.77
CA LEU A 12 -4.31 -2.58 -4.42
C LEU A 12 -3.23 -3.63 -4.62
N THR A 13 -2.74 -3.76 -5.84
CA THR A 13 -1.54 -4.53 -6.14
C THR A 13 -0.33 -3.63 -5.93
N VAL A 14 0.55 -4.04 -5.02
CA VAL A 14 1.69 -3.24 -4.58
C VAL A 14 2.98 -3.99 -4.86
N ARG A 15 3.82 -3.45 -5.74
CA ARG A 15 5.15 -3.96 -6.07
C ARG A 15 6.19 -3.28 -5.19
N VAL A 16 6.81 -4.05 -4.31
CA VAL A 16 7.83 -3.56 -3.38
C VAL A 16 9.21 -3.61 -4.01
N HIS A 17 9.90 -2.48 -3.96
CA HIS A 17 11.26 -2.29 -4.47
C HIS A 17 12.20 -1.93 -3.31
N PRO A 18 12.81 -2.94 -2.65
CA PRO A 18 13.68 -2.71 -1.49
C PRO A 18 15.04 -2.13 -1.90
N GLY A 19 15.77 -1.58 -0.92
CA GLY A 19 17.11 -1.02 -1.13
C GLY A 19 17.10 0.33 -1.84
N SER A 20 15.96 1.04 -1.81
CA SER A 20 15.89 2.40 -2.33
C SER A 20 16.51 3.38 -1.34
N ARG A 21 17.14 4.46 -1.82
CA ARG A 21 17.69 5.51 -0.95
C ARG A 21 16.63 6.35 -0.24
N LYS A 22 15.39 6.29 -0.71
CA LYS A 22 14.23 7.05 -0.21
C LYS A 22 12.95 6.22 -0.37
N ALA A 23 12.01 6.40 0.56
CA ALA A 23 10.67 5.85 0.43
C ALA A 23 9.88 6.64 -0.61
N LYS A 24 9.21 5.95 -1.53
CA LYS A 24 8.44 6.59 -2.62
C LYS A 24 7.31 5.67 -3.07
N VAL A 25 6.14 6.24 -3.33
CA VAL A 25 5.02 5.56 -3.98
C VAL A 25 4.88 6.06 -5.41
N GLU A 26 4.80 5.13 -6.36
CA GLU A 26 4.55 5.40 -7.77
C GLU A 26 3.28 4.67 -8.20
N LYS A 27 2.33 5.40 -8.80
CA LYS A 27 1.14 4.78 -9.40
C LYS A 27 1.53 4.22 -10.77
N LEU A 28 1.41 2.90 -10.93
CA LEU A 28 1.68 2.22 -12.20
C LEU A 28 0.42 2.08 -13.06
N GLY A 29 -0.75 2.01 -12.42
CA GLY A 29 -2.03 1.83 -13.10
C GLY A 29 -3.22 1.98 -12.16
N GLU A 30 -4.40 1.57 -12.63
CA GLU A 30 -5.59 1.53 -11.79
C GLU A 30 -5.47 0.40 -10.76
N GLY A 31 -5.38 0.78 -9.48
CA GLY A 31 -5.19 -0.19 -8.40
C GLY A 31 -3.79 -0.81 -8.33
N GLU A 32 -2.84 -0.37 -9.15
CA GLU A 32 -1.46 -0.88 -9.14
C GLU A 32 -0.43 0.20 -8.80
N TYR A 33 0.41 -0.11 -7.81
CA TYR A 33 1.39 0.81 -7.25
C TYR A 33 2.75 0.12 -7.10
N ARG A 34 3.82 0.90 -7.22
CA ARG A 34 5.17 0.51 -6.84
C ARG A 34 5.57 1.30 -5.59
N VAL A 35 6.08 0.60 -4.59
CA VAL A 35 6.55 1.22 -3.35
C VAL A 35 8.03 0.92 -3.18
N HIS A 36 8.81 1.99 -3.19
CA HIS A 36 10.22 1.97 -2.87
C HIS A 36 10.37 2.01 -1.36
N VAL A 37 11.09 1.05 -0.80
CA VAL A 37 11.38 0.96 0.64
C VAL A 37 12.88 0.94 0.86
N LEU A 38 13.31 1.50 1.99
CA LEU A 38 14.71 1.46 2.40
C LEU A 38 15.03 0.09 3.00
N ALA A 39 14.11 -0.41 3.84
CA ALA A 39 14.29 -1.67 4.53
C ALA A 39 14.56 -2.83 3.55
N PRO A 40 15.48 -3.75 3.93
CA PRO A 40 15.57 -5.02 3.25
C PRO A 40 14.23 -5.77 3.36
N PRO A 41 13.94 -6.73 2.46
CA PRO A 41 12.74 -7.56 2.53
C PRO A 41 12.79 -8.57 3.71
N GLU A 42 13.45 -8.23 4.81
CA GLU A 42 13.47 -9.01 6.04
C GLU A 42 12.16 -8.84 6.82
N LYS A 43 11.74 -9.94 7.45
CA LYS A 43 10.37 -10.18 7.93
C LYS A 43 9.81 -9.00 8.73
N GLY A 44 8.90 -8.26 8.11
CA GLY A 44 7.99 -7.31 8.76
C GLY A 44 8.34 -5.84 8.58
N GLU A 45 9.60 -5.49 8.36
CA GLU A 45 10.00 -4.09 8.27
C GLU A 45 9.59 -3.44 6.95
N ALA A 46 9.84 -4.14 5.83
CA ALA A 46 9.31 -3.76 4.52
C ALA A 46 7.77 -3.72 4.49
N ASN A 47 7.07 -4.53 5.31
CA ASN A 47 5.59 -4.48 5.37
C ASN A 47 5.11 -3.17 6.01
N ARG A 48 5.75 -2.78 7.12
CA ARG A 48 5.43 -1.54 7.84
C ARG A 48 5.71 -0.33 6.96
N GLU A 49 6.87 -0.28 6.30
CA GLU A 49 7.21 0.81 5.39
C GLU A 49 6.24 0.90 4.20
N VAL A 50 5.82 -0.24 3.63
CA VAL A 50 4.83 -0.24 2.55
C VAL A 50 3.52 0.36 3.00
N VAL A 51 3.01 -0.08 4.17
CA VAL A 51 1.74 0.42 4.71
C VAL A 51 1.85 1.90 5.05
N ALA A 52 2.95 2.35 5.66
CA ALA A 52 3.18 3.75 5.98
C ALA A 52 3.25 4.63 4.72
N ALA A 53 4.01 4.21 3.71
CA ALA A 53 4.14 4.95 2.46
C ALA A 53 2.79 5.08 1.72
N LEU A 54 1.98 4.00 1.73
CA LEU A 54 0.63 4.04 1.15
C LEU A 54 -0.34 4.88 1.99
N ALA A 55 -0.24 4.82 3.32
CA ALA A 55 -1.04 5.63 4.25
C ALA A 55 -0.84 7.11 3.96
N ASP A 56 0.41 7.54 3.88
CA ASP A 56 0.78 8.93 3.55
C ASP A 56 0.32 9.31 2.14
N HIS A 57 0.44 8.40 1.17
CA HIS A 57 0.03 8.66 -0.22
C HIS A 57 -1.49 8.85 -0.39
N PHE A 58 -2.29 8.08 0.35
CA PHE A 58 -3.76 8.14 0.26
C PHE A 58 -4.39 9.06 1.32
N ASP A 59 -3.58 9.69 2.18
CA ASP A 59 -4.05 10.39 3.38
C ASP A 59 -5.03 9.53 4.20
N LEU A 60 -4.60 8.30 4.52
CA LEU A 60 -5.36 7.34 5.31
C LEU A 60 -4.56 6.89 6.52
N PRO A 61 -5.20 6.62 7.67
CA PRO A 61 -4.51 6.00 8.79
C PRO A 61 -4.02 4.60 8.39
N PRO A 62 -2.81 4.18 8.83
CA PRO A 62 -2.27 2.84 8.57
C PRO A 62 -3.23 1.69 8.92
N SER A 63 -4.10 1.88 9.92
CA SER A 63 -5.11 0.91 10.33
C SER A 63 -6.14 0.57 9.25
N ARG A 64 -6.33 1.45 8.25
CA ARG A 64 -7.21 1.24 7.09
C ARG A 64 -6.53 0.57 5.90
N LEU A 65 -5.24 0.24 6.04
CA LEU A 65 -4.45 -0.45 5.03
C LEU A 65 -3.99 -1.78 5.60
N ARG A 66 -4.36 -2.88 4.94
CA ARG A 66 -4.00 -4.22 5.39
C ARG A 66 -3.43 -5.04 4.25
N ILE A 67 -2.24 -5.59 4.43
CA ILE A 67 -1.70 -6.60 3.51
C ILE A 67 -2.56 -7.85 3.66
N VAL A 68 -3.27 -8.24 2.60
CA VAL A 68 -4.12 -9.44 2.56
C VAL A 68 -3.40 -10.62 1.92
N ARG A 69 -2.39 -10.38 1.09
CA ARG A 69 -1.57 -11.42 0.45
C ARG A 69 -0.16 -10.92 0.14
N GLY A 70 0.79 -11.84 0.07
CA GLY A 70 2.14 -11.55 -0.43
C GLY A 70 3.09 -10.97 0.62
N GLU A 71 2.86 -11.23 1.91
CA GLU A 71 3.73 -10.73 2.98
C GLU A 71 5.21 -11.10 2.79
N ARG A 72 5.48 -12.29 2.25
CA ARG A 72 6.84 -12.77 1.93
C ARG A 72 7.25 -12.55 0.46
N SER A 73 6.38 -11.93 -0.34
CA SER A 73 6.60 -11.66 -1.76
C SER A 73 6.93 -10.19 -1.99
N ARG A 74 7.62 -9.90 -3.09
CA ARG A 74 7.80 -8.54 -3.61
C ARG A 74 6.49 -7.96 -4.14
N ILE A 75 5.50 -8.79 -4.45
CA ILE A 75 4.17 -8.35 -4.86
C ILE A 75 3.21 -8.61 -3.71
N LYS A 76 2.61 -7.53 -3.19
CA LYS A 76 1.67 -7.51 -2.07
C LYS A 76 0.29 -7.12 -2.58
N LEU A 77 -0.74 -7.76 -2.05
CA LEU A 77 -2.11 -7.30 -2.23
C LEU A 77 -2.50 -6.59 -0.95
N VAL A 78 -2.82 -5.30 -1.05
CA VAL A 78 -3.18 -4.44 0.08
C VAL A 78 -4.64 -4.04 -0.05
N ALA A 79 -5.42 -4.34 0.97
CA ALA A 79 -6.78 -3.83 1.08
C ALA A 79 -6.74 -2.41 1.66
N LEU A 80 -7.44 -1.50 1.00
CA LEU A 80 -7.65 -0.12 1.38
C LEU A 80 -9.11 0.08 1.75
N GLU A 81 -9.35 0.64 2.93
CA GLU A 81 -10.66 1.08 3.38
C GLU A 81 -10.72 2.61 3.30
N PRO A 82 -11.56 3.21 2.43
CA PRO A 82 -11.65 4.66 2.31
C PRO A 82 -12.21 5.28 3.61
N ARG A 83 -11.93 6.57 3.86
CA ARG A 83 -12.62 7.30 4.93
C ARG A 83 -14.11 7.37 4.56
N GLY A 84 -14.96 6.88 5.45
CA GLY A 84 -16.40 7.14 5.41
C GLY A 84 -16.69 8.56 5.89
#